data_AF-A0A218P079-F1
#
_entry.id   AF-A0A218P079-F1
#
_cell.length_a   1.000
_cell.length_b   1.000
_cell.length_c   1.000
_cell.angle_alpha   90.00
_cell.angle_beta   90.00
_cell.angle_gamma   90.00
#
_symmetry.space_group_name_H-M   'P 1'
#
loop_
_entity.id
_entity.type
_entity.pdbx_description
1 polymer ?
#
loop_
_entity_poly.entity_id
_entity_poly.type
_entity_poly.pdbx_seq_one_letter_code
_entity_poly.pdbx_strand_id
1 'polypeptide(L)'
;MPDVKSLMVPLLILLIFFAYYITPSGVQQKPVIHLNLSPISDCSGNVCVEVNPYLELTDVVFHMAGWNYNDTPYAREAMSYFSPYKNHKAVLLARKAMKKGLKYDAIPRFAMQLNSTEWDEHLIGRVHGDEKLLNELALAMKEFARDSNFSGFYEGHGKFYEGQINLSLKENPNLFSIPNFEENFFGGRKERYVFVLQPLEMYSSYGGYMDGGTVYGFLGVCSNGSYCDASVHELAHSFVNPAVDAHYAEFKEYSQMFSPVKEVMPSMAYSTWKVYLDETFIRAFNAYYILETEGNQSAERFIEGQESLGFYLVGKVYRAYLTDYLPNRDKYPTFGSFMPELARLMGKWYRDGFWKNVSPEPTIERAFLEFKHKGVKVYVVGNLSESTYVKNYVEMLKEAGFNARLTDRLDGGNLIVIAPLDSPITRNLNKYVELKNCSVVVDGTAYSSGVFLVEALKNPNGDGFLLLIAGTPDVFGRKPSNGDESLGDYHYFVYLTSIKRVVAFG
;
A
#
# COMPACT_ATOMS: atom_id res chain seq x y z
N MET A 1 61.44 45.42 -40.55
CA MET A 1 60.91 44.04 -40.64
C MET A 1 61.54 43.22 -39.52
N PRO A 2 60.77 42.81 -38.51
CA PRO A 2 61.06 41.57 -37.81
C PRO A 2 59.84 40.63 -37.76
N ASP A 3 60.20 39.35 -37.89
CA ASP A 3 59.48 38.09 -37.90
C ASP A 3 58.09 37.97 -37.25
N VAL A 4 57.10 37.73 -38.12
CA VAL A 4 55.80 37.12 -37.79
C VAL A 4 55.95 35.61 -37.77
N LYS A 5 56.58 35.03 -36.73
CA LYS A 5 56.61 33.55 -36.59
C LYS A 5 56.44 32.95 -35.19
N SER A 6 56.13 33.74 -34.15
CA SER A 6 56.03 33.18 -32.78
C SER A 6 54.63 33.22 -32.13
N LEU A 7 53.59 33.73 -32.78
CA LEU A 7 52.27 33.91 -32.14
C LEU A 7 51.18 32.91 -32.50
N MET A 8 51.43 31.95 -33.40
CA MET A 8 50.38 31.01 -33.85
C MET A 8 50.18 29.79 -32.95
N VAL A 9 51.18 29.38 -32.16
CA VAL A 9 51.08 28.19 -31.29
C VAL A 9 50.26 28.44 -30.01
N PRO A 10 50.34 29.61 -29.33
CA PRO A 10 49.52 29.85 -28.14
C PRO A 10 48.04 30.07 -28.47
N LEU A 11 47.74 30.64 -29.66
CA LEU A 11 46.37 30.94 -30.08
C LEU A 11 45.59 29.69 -30.49
N LEU A 12 46.24 28.72 -31.14
CA LEU A 12 45.61 27.44 -31.49
C LEU A 12 45.29 26.60 -30.24
N ILE A 13 46.17 26.62 -29.23
CA ILE A 13 45.94 25.89 -27.97
C ILE A 13 44.84 26.58 -27.15
N LEU A 14 44.79 27.92 -27.11
CA LEU A 14 43.68 28.65 -26.47
C LEU A 14 42.34 28.43 -27.16
N LEU A 15 42.30 28.34 -28.51
CA LEU A 15 41.09 28.02 -29.26
C LEU A 15 40.62 26.58 -29.04
N ILE A 16 41.53 25.61 -28.86
CA ILE A 16 41.19 24.23 -28.50
C ILE A 16 40.65 24.15 -27.05
N PHE A 17 41.20 24.93 -26.11
CA PHE A 17 40.67 25.02 -24.75
C PHE A 17 39.32 25.77 -24.68
N PHE A 18 39.10 26.79 -25.50
CA PHE A 18 37.80 27.48 -25.56
C PHE A 18 36.73 26.65 -26.29
N ALA A 19 37.10 25.87 -27.32
CA ALA A 19 36.20 24.93 -27.98
C ALA A 19 35.80 23.76 -27.07
N TYR A 20 36.62 23.40 -26.07
CA TYR A 20 36.28 22.36 -25.10
C TYR A 20 35.34 22.86 -23.98
N TYR A 21 35.36 24.17 -23.70
CA TYR A 21 34.50 24.80 -22.68
C TYR A 21 33.20 25.42 -23.22
N ILE A 22 32.99 25.38 -24.53
CA ILE A 22 31.70 25.65 -25.17
C ILE A 22 31.20 24.35 -25.84
N THR A 23 31.18 23.25 -25.08
CA THR A 23 30.01 22.40 -25.21
C THR A 23 28.93 23.08 -24.36
N PRO A 24 27.75 23.41 -24.90
CA PRO A 24 26.61 23.54 -24.01
C PRO A 24 26.64 22.25 -23.19
N SER A 25 26.57 22.35 -21.86
CA SER A 25 26.09 21.24 -21.05
C SER A 25 24.71 20.92 -21.62
N GLY A 26 24.70 20.09 -22.66
CA GLY A 26 23.53 19.83 -23.47
C GLY A 26 22.58 19.17 -22.52
N VAL A 27 21.57 19.91 -22.09
CA VAL A 27 20.40 19.33 -21.45
C VAL A 27 19.93 18.31 -22.47
N GLN A 28 20.22 17.04 -22.19
CA GLN A 28 19.89 15.96 -23.10
C GLN A 28 18.36 15.95 -23.15
N GLN A 29 17.81 16.39 -24.27
CA GLN A 29 16.36 16.49 -24.42
C GLN A 29 15.76 15.10 -24.18
N LYS A 30 14.69 15.04 -23.38
CA LYS A 30 14.03 13.78 -23.03
C LYS A 30 13.62 13.05 -24.33
N PRO A 31 13.94 11.75 -24.46
CA PRO A 31 13.51 10.99 -25.63
C PRO A 31 12.00 10.75 -25.59
N VAL A 32 11.32 11.03 -26.70
CA VAL A 32 9.92 10.68 -26.91
C VAL A 32 9.84 9.32 -27.61
N ILE A 33 9.11 8.38 -27.01
CA ILE A 33 8.95 7.03 -27.52
C ILE A 33 7.57 6.86 -28.14
N HIS A 34 7.53 6.30 -29.35
CA HIS A 34 6.30 5.88 -30.02
C HIS A 34 6.36 4.38 -30.27
N LEU A 35 5.48 3.63 -29.62
CA LEU A 35 5.38 2.17 -29.82
C LEU A 35 4.54 1.80 -31.05
N ASN A 36 3.78 2.75 -31.62
CA ASN A 36 2.79 2.52 -32.68
C ASN A 36 1.76 1.44 -32.31
N LEU A 37 1.45 1.32 -31.02
CA LEU A 37 0.42 0.44 -30.47
C LEU A 37 -0.66 1.29 -29.83
N SER A 38 -1.91 0.85 -29.97
CA SER A 38 -3.05 1.41 -29.25
C SER A 38 -3.37 0.55 -28.02
N PRO A 39 -3.83 1.15 -26.91
CA PRO A 39 -4.42 0.39 -25.81
C PRO A 39 -5.59 -0.47 -26.30
N ILE A 40 -5.70 -1.67 -25.73
CA ILE A 40 -6.91 -2.48 -25.82
C ILE A 40 -7.83 -2.00 -24.71
N SER A 41 -9.01 -1.51 -25.08
CA SER A 41 -9.89 -0.79 -24.16
C SER A 41 -11.36 -1.11 -24.38
N ASP A 42 -12.13 -1.07 -23.30
CA ASP A 42 -13.58 -0.95 -23.32
C ASP A 42 -13.99 0.36 -22.62
N CYS A 43 -14.91 1.12 -23.22
CA CYS A 43 -15.26 2.45 -22.77
C CYS A 43 -16.78 2.65 -22.72
N SER A 44 -17.24 3.29 -21.66
CA SER A 44 -18.60 3.79 -21.51
C SER A 44 -18.55 5.30 -21.24
N GLY A 45 -18.91 6.10 -22.25
CA GLY A 45 -18.81 7.56 -22.18
C GLY A 45 -17.37 8.04 -22.04
N ASN A 46 -17.07 8.76 -20.96
CA ASN A 46 -15.73 9.28 -20.66
C ASN A 46 -14.93 8.37 -19.70
N VAL A 47 -15.41 7.16 -19.41
CA VAL A 47 -14.74 6.19 -18.54
C VAL A 47 -14.31 4.98 -19.36
N CYS A 48 -13.05 4.58 -19.23
CA CYS A 48 -12.50 3.43 -19.94
C CYS A 48 -11.79 2.48 -19.00
N VAL A 49 -11.76 1.20 -19.37
CA VAL A 49 -10.88 0.17 -18.81
C VAL A 49 -9.95 -0.27 -19.92
N GLU A 50 -8.65 -0.29 -19.69
CA GLU A 50 -7.68 -0.65 -20.73
C GLU A 50 -6.49 -1.45 -20.21
N VAL A 51 -5.82 -2.16 -21.11
CA VAL A 51 -4.44 -2.60 -20.92
C VAL A 51 -3.57 -1.70 -21.78
N ASN A 52 -2.68 -0.91 -21.17
CA ASN A 52 -1.89 0.09 -21.90
C ASN A 52 -0.53 -0.47 -22.35
N PRO A 53 -0.13 -0.34 -23.63
CA PRO A 53 1.12 -0.94 -24.14
C PRO A 53 2.40 -0.32 -23.56
N TYR A 54 2.38 0.97 -23.19
CA TYR A 54 3.54 1.58 -22.52
C TYR A 54 3.71 1.04 -21.11
N LEU A 55 2.61 0.80 -20.42
CA LEU A 55 2.62 0.21 -19.09
C LEU A 55 3.01 -1.27 -19.13
N GLU A 56 2.42 -2.06 -20.03
CA GLU A 56 2.77 -3.47 -20.20
C GLU A 56 4.27 -3.66 -20.52
N LEU A 57 4.83 -2.85 -21.42
CA LEU A 57 6.27 -2.84 -21.70
C LEU A 57 7.10 -2.54 -20.43
N THR A 58 6.63 -1.57 -19.64
CA THR A 58 7.31 -1.15 -18.42
C THR A 58 7.24 -2.25 -17.36
N ASP A 59 6.08 -2.84 -17.15
CA ASP A 59 5.88 -3.92 -16.18
C ASP A 59 6.71 -5.15 -16.55
N VAL A 60 6.81 -5.52 -17.83
CA VAL A 60 7.71 -6.59 -18.29
C VAL A 60 9.16 -6.30 -17.89
N VAL A 61 9.69 -5.10 -18.21
CA VAL A 61 11.09 -4.76 -17.94
C VAL A 61 11.36 -4.67 -16.44
N PHE A 62 10.43 -4.11 -15.66
CA PHE A 62 10.57 -3.99 -14.21
C PHE A 62 10.42 -5.34 -13.50
N HIS A 63 9.54 -6.22 -13.97
CA HIS A 63 9.42 -7.59 -13.47
C HIS A 63 10.73 -8.36 -13.67
N MET A 64 11.32 -8.28 -14.86
CA MET A 64 12.66 -8.85 -15.14
C MET A 64 13.76 -8.21 -14.30
N ALA A 65 13.59 -6.95 -13.90
CA ALA A 65 14.50 -6.24 -13.01
C ALA A 65 14.33 -6.67 -11.54
N GLY A 66 13.29 -7.45 -11.19
CA GLY A 66 13.00 -7.93 -9.84
C GLY A 66 11.96 -7.11 -9.10
N TRP A 67 11.17 -6.28 -9.81
CA TRP A 67 9.95 -5.69 -9.26
C TRP A 67 8.85 -6.74 -9.18
N ASN A 68 8.07 -6.71 -8.10
CA ASN A 68 6.81 -7.43 -7.94
C ASN A 68 6.75 -8.86 -8.54
N TYR A 69 7.66 -9.73 -8.06
CA TYR A 69 7.68 -11.13 -8.48
C TYR A 69 6.33 -11.79 -8.21
N ASN A 70 5.77 -12.41 -9.25
CA ASN A 70 4.59 -13.25 -9.13
C ASN A 70 4.67 -14.41 -10.12
N ASP A 71 3.94 -15.48 -9.79
CA ASP A 71 3.98 -16.75 -10.52
C ASP A 71 2.60 -17.07 -11.12
N THR A 72 1.92 -16.05 -11.65
CA THR A 72 0.68 -16.28 -12.41
C THR A 72 1.00 -17.03 -13.71
N PRO A 73 0.03 -17.74 -14.31
CA PRO A 73 0.22 -18.35 -15.63
C PRO A 73 0.73 -17.35 -16.67
N TYR A 74 0.17 -16.14 -16.68
CA TYR A 74 0.59 -15.06 -17.58
C TYR A 74 2.00 -14.57 -17.29
N ALA A 75 2.35 -14.32 -16.02
CA ALA A 75 3.71 -13.90 -15.66
C ALA A 75 4.76 -14.94 -16.07
N ARG A 76 4.50 -16.24 -15.89
CA ARG A 76 5.41 -17.29 -16.38
C ARG A 76 5.57 -17.27 -17.90
N GLU A 77 4.48 -17.09 -18.63
CA GLU A 77 4.50 -17.00 -20.09
C GLU A 77 5.32 -15.79 -20.55
N ALA A 78 5.01 -14.60 -20.03
CA ALA A 78 5.73 -13.37 -20.33
C ALA A 78 7.22 -13.50 -19.98
N MET A 79 7.54 -13.99 -18.78
CA MET A 79 8.94 -14.16 -18.35
C MET A 79 9.69 -15.22 -19.17
N SER A 80 9.00 -16.27 -19.64
CA SER A 80 9.57 -17.23 -20.57
C SER A 80 9.93 -16.56 -21.90
N TYR A 81 8.99 -15.81 -22.48
CA TYR A 81 9.16 -15.09 -23.74
C TYR A 81 10.34 -14.09 -23.68
N PHE A 82 10.40 -13.27 -22.63
CA PHE A 82 11.42 -12.23 -22.49
C PHE A 82 12.74 -12.71 -21.85
N SER A 83 12.83 -13.97 -21.40
CA SER A 83 14.03 -14.51 -20.74
C SER A 83 15.36 -14.33 -21.49
N PRO A 84 15.44 -14.35 -22.84
CA PRO A 84 16.69 -14.08 -23.56
C PRO A 84 17.24 -12.67 -23.31
N TYR A 85 16.38 -11.72 -22.93
CA TYR A 85 16.71 -10.31 -22.74
C TYR A 85 17.01 -9.93 -21.28
N LYS A 86 17.22 -10.90 -20.37
CA LYS A 86 17.50 -10.66 -18.94
C LYS A 86 18.70 -9.75 -18.62
N ASN A 87 19.64 -9.66 -19.57
CA ASN A 87 20.84 -8.82 -19.50
C ASN A 87 20.74 -7.56 -20.38
N HIS A 88 19.56 -7.28 -20.96
CA HIS A 88 19.34 -6.10 -21.78
C HIS A 88 19.55 -4.82 -20.95
N LYS A 89 20.04 -3.76 -21.59
CA LYS A 89 20.34 -2.47 -20.95
C LYS A 89 19.15 -1.91 -20.17
N ALA A 90 17.93 -2.06 -20.72
CA ALA A 90 16.69 -1.64 -20.06
C ALA A 90 16.50 -2.30 -18.68
N VAL A 91 16.69 -3.62 -18.59
CA VAL A 91 16.56 -4.37 -17.33
C VAL A 91 17.61 -3.91 -16.31
N LEU A 92 18.84 -3.68 -16.75
CA LEU A 92 19.92 -3.19 -15.89
C LEU A 92 19.66 -1.77 -15.38
N LEU A 93 19.16 -0.88 -16.24
CA LEU A 93 18.81 0.49 -15.88
C LEU A 93 17.57 0.54 -14.99
N ALA A 94 16.57 -0.31 -15.22
CA ALA A 94 15.40 -0.44 -14.35
C ALA A 94 15.82 -0.87 -12.92
N ARG A 95 16.74 -1.84 -12.79
CA ARG A 95 17.34 -2.19 -11.48
C ARG A 95 18.01 -0.99 -10.82
N LYS A 96 18.76 -0.19 -11.58
CA LYS A 96 19.41 1.03 -11.07
C LYS A 96 18.40 2.09 -10.64
N ALA A 97 17.36 2.31 -11.44
CA ALA A 97 16.29 3.27 -11.16
C ALA A 97 15.47 2.88 -9.92
N MET A 98 15.14 1.59 -9.77
CA MET A 98 14.50 1.09 -8.55
C MET A 98 15.36 1.33 -7.30
N LYS A 99 16.67 1.06 -7.38
CA LYS A 99 17.59 1.35 -6.26
C LYS A 99 17.64 2.84 -5.90
N LYS A 100 17.37 3.73 -6.87
CA LYS A 100 17.31 5.17 -6.66
C LYS A 100 15.97 5.65 -6.09
N GLY A 101 14.89 4.91 -6.29
CA GLY A 101 13.57 5.24 -5.74
C GLY A 101 12.41 5.17 -6.73
N LEU A 102 12.67 4.82 -8.00
CA LEU A 102 11.64 4.59 -9.02
C LEU A 102 10.92 3.26 -8.74
N LYS A 103 9.96 3.29 -7.82
CA LYS A 103 9.19 2.15 -7.30
C LYS A 103 7.73 2.57 -7.08
N TYR A 104 6.84 1.59 -6.90
CA TYR A 104 5.42 1.80 -6.61
C TYR A 104 4.77 2.66 -7.71
N ASP A 105 3.99 3.67 -7.34
CA ASP A 105 3.30 4.65 -8.20
C ASP A 105 4.20 5.31 -9.26
N ALA A 106 5.51 5.40 -9.01
CA ALA A 106 6.45 5.99 -9.95
C ALA A 106 6.69 5.13 -11.21
N ILE A 107 6.45 3.82 -11.15
CA ILE A 107 6.61 2.91 -12.28
C ILE A 107 5.51 3.14 -13.34
N PRO A 108 4.21 3.08 -13.02
CA PRO A 108 3.18 3.36 -14.01
C PRO A 108 3.24 4.80 -14.50
N ARG A 109 3.60 5.75 -13.63
CA ARG A 109 3.80 7.15 -14.03
C ARG A 109 4.96 7.33 -15.03
N PHE A 110 6.07 6.62 -14.84
CA PHE A 110 7.17 6.59 -15.80
C PHE A 110 6.70 6.05 -17.16
N ALA A 111 5.93 4.96 -17.16
CA ALA A 111 5.37 4.36 -18.36
C ALA A 111 4.50 5.35 -19.15
N MET A 112 3.56 6.01 -18.45
CA MET A 112 2.64 6.98 -19.05
C MET A 112 3.34 8.21 -19.63
N GLN A 113 4.57 8.50 -19.20
CA GLN A 113 5.35 9.63 -19.70
C GLN A 113 6.37 9.25 -20.76
N LEU A 114 6.48 7.99 -21.18
CA LEU A 114 7.42 7.59 -22.24
C LEU A 114 7.16 8.32 -23.58
N ASN A 115 5.92 8.72 -23.84
CA ASN A 115 5.52 9.45 -25.05
C ASN A 115 5.35 10.97 -24.83
N SER A 116 5.60 11.49 -23.62
CA SER A 116 5.50 12.92 -23.31
C SER A 116 6.83 13.66 -23.55
N THR A 117 6.79 14.98 -23.68
CA THR A 117 7.99 15.81 -23.92
C THR A 117 8.84 16.07 -22.68
N GLU A 118 8.27 15.96 -21.48
CA GLU A 118 8.93 16.30 -20.21
C GLU A 118 8.66 15.23 -19.15
N TRP A 119 9.56 15.12 -18.16
CA TRP A 119 9.28 14.38 -16.93
C TRP A 119 8.70 15.35 -15.91
N ASP A 120 7.70 14.93 -15.15
CA ASP A 120 7.27 15.76 -14.03
C ASP A 120 8.22 15.72 -12.82
N GLU A 121 8.04 16.69 -11.94
CA GLU A 121 8.86 16.87 -10.73
C GLU A 121 8.80 15.66 -9.79
N HIS A 122 7.71 14.90 -9.79
CA HIS A 122 7.60 13.73 -8.94
C HIS A 122 8.57 12.63 -9.40
N LEU A 123 8.57 12.28 -10.69
CA LEU A 123 9.51 11.29 -11.23
C LEU A 123 10.96 11.73 -11.04
N ILE A 124 11.26 13.00 -11.28
CA ILE A 124 12.58 13.59 -11.05
C ILE A 124 12.97 13.45 -9.58
N GLY A 125 12.07 13.79 -8.67
CA GLY A 125 12.26 13.66 -7.22
C GLY A 125 12.51 12.21 -6.78
N ARG A 126 11.80 11.24 -7.37
CA ARG A 126 11.95 9.80 -7.07
C ARG A 126 13.34 9.25 -7.39
N VAL A 127 14.05 9.83 -8.35
CA VAL A 127 15.43 9.47 -8.68
C VAL A 127 16.45 10.47 -8.13
N HIS A 128 16.05 11.33 -7.20
CA HIS A 128 16.89 12.36 -6.57
C HIS A 128 17.52 13.33 -7.59
N GLY A 129 16.76 13.74 -8.61
CA GLY A 129 17.20 14.68 -9.64
C GLY A 129 18.01 14.06 -10.78
N ASP A 130 18.19 12.74 -10.81
CA ASP A 130 18.92 12.03 -11.87
C ASP A 130 18.07 11.87 -13.14
N GLU A 131 17.69 12.99 -13.77
CA GLU A 131 16.95 13.01 -15.04
C GLU A 131 17.66 12.25 -16.17
N LYS A 132 19.00 12.26 -16.14
CA LYS A 132 19.82 11.50 -17.07
C LYS A 132 19.51 10.00 -16.98
N LEU A 133 19.33 9.46 -15.78
CA LEU A 133 18.92 8.06 -15.60
C LEU A 133 17.54 7.78 -16.22
N LEU A 134 16.58 8.69 -16.08
CA LEU A 134 15.25 8.54 -16.70
C LEU A 134 15.35 8.56 -18.23
N ASN A 135 16.14 9.46 -18.79
CA ASN A 135 16.38 9.56 -20.24
C ASN A 135 17.09 8.31 -20.80
N GLU A 136 18.13 7.84 -20.11
CA GLU A 136 18.85 6.61 -20.48
C GLU A 136 17.95 5.39 -20.40
N LEU A 137 17.11 5.31 -19.36
CA LEU A 137 16.15 4.23 -19.19
C LEU A 137 15.10 4.26 -20.31
N ALA A 138 14.48 5.40 -20.58
CA ALA A 138 13.49 5.57 -21.65
C ALA A 138 14.06 5.15 -23.02
N LEU A 139 15.26 5.61 -23.38
CA LEU A 139 15.91 5.15 -24.61
C LEU A 139 16.11 3.63 -24.63
N ALA A 140 16.54 3.04 -23.50
CA ALA A 140 16.69 1.60 -23.39
C ALA A 140 15.35 0.85 -23.46
N MET A 141 14.23 1.43 -22.99
CA MET A 141 12.88 0.86 -23.16
C MET A 141 12.51 0.74 -24.63
N LYS A 142 12.81 1.78 -25.43
CA LYS A 142 12.61 1.76 -26.89
C LYS A 142 13.46 0.68 -27.57
N GLU A 143 14.73 0.55 -27.18
CA GLU A 143 15.62 -0.50 -27.67
C GLU A 143 15.10 -1.89 -27.29
N PHE A 144 14.65 -2.08 -26.04
CA PHE A 144 14.08 -3.34 -25.57
C PHE A 144 12.84 -3.71 -26.37
N ALA A 145 11.91 -2.77 -26.59
CA ALA A 145 10.70 -3.03 -27.34
C ALA A 145 10.99 -3.52 -28.77
N ARG A 146 11.98 -2.92 -29.43
CA ARG A 146 12.44 -3.34 -30.76
C ARG A 146 13.11 -4.70 -30.72
N ASP A 147 14.11 -4.86 -29.85
CA ASP A 147 14.98 -6.03 -29.84
C ASP A 147 14.24 -7.28 -29.35
N SER A 148 13.21 -7.11 -28.50
CA SER A 148 12.38 -8.21 -28.00
C SER A 148 11.13 -8.52 -28.82
N ASN A 149 10.87 -7.77 -29.90
CA ASN A 149 9.61 -7.83 -30.64
C ASN A 149 8.38 -7.64 -29.73
N PHE A 150 8.45 -6.67 -28.82
CA PHE A 150 7.37 -6.39 -27.86
C PHE A 150 6.02 -6.12 -28.53
N SER A 151 6.00 -5.41 -29.67
CA SER A 151 4.75 -5.16 -30.39
C SER A 151 4.07 -6.46 -30.82
N GLY A 152 4.82 -7.42 -31.37
CA GLY A 152 4.28 -8.72 -31.73
C GLY A 152 3.82 -9.53 -30.51
N PHE A 153 4.51 -9.41 -29.37
CA PHE A 153 4.04 -9.99 -28.10
C PHE A 153 2.70 -9.38 -27.69
N TYR A 154 2.61 -8.05 -27.61
CA TYR A 154 1.40 -7.35 -27.17
C TYR A 154 0.20 -7.65 -28.07
N GLU A 155 0.35 -7.50 -29.39
CA GLU A 155 -0.72 -7.79 -30.35
C GLU A 155 -1.16 -9.26 -30.31
N GLY A 156 -0.21 -10.18 -30.14
CA GLY A 156 -0.50 -11.62 -29.99
C GLY A 156 -1.33 -11.97 -28.76
N HIS A 157 -1.31 -11.13 -27.72
CA HIS A 157 -2.06 -11.31 -26.48
C HIS A 157 -3.39 -10.54 -26.45
N GLY A 158 -3.84 -9.97 -27.57
CA GLY A 158 -5.06 -9.16 -27.62
C GLY A 158 -6.28 -9.81 -26.97
N LYS A 159 -6.54 -11.09 -27.28
CA LYS A 159 -7.65 -11.86 -26.68
C LYS A 159 -7.49 -12.08 -25.18
N PHE A 160 -6.26 -12.22 -24.69
CA PHE A 160 -6.01 -12.34 -23.25
C PHE A 160 -6.36 -11.04 -22.56
N TYR A 161 -5.91 -9.90 -23.08
CA TYR A 161 -6.21 -8.58 -22.52
C TYR A 161 -7.70 -8.23 -22.58
N GLU A 162 -8.39 -8.53 -23.68
CA GLU A 162 -9.86 -8.44 -23.75
C GLU A 162 -10.53 -9.31 -22.68
N GLY A 163 -10.01 -10.52 -22.45
CA GLY A 163 -10.47 -11.40 -21.37
C GLY A 163 -10.29 -10.81 -19.97
N GLN A 164 -9.18 -10.11 -19.72
CA GLN A 164 -8.92 -9.42 -18.46
C GLN A 164 -9.88 -8.26 -18.22
N ILE A 165 -10.16 -7.45 -19.26
CA ILE A 165 -11.14 -6.37 -19.21
C ILE A 165 -12.54 -6.92 -18.90
N ASN A 166 -12.95 -7.96 -19.63
CA ASN A 166 -14.24 -8.62 -19.40
C ASN A 166 -14.37 -9.19 -17.99
N LEU A 167 -13.29 -9.79 -17.45
CA LEU A 167 -13.26 -10.28 -16.07
C LEU A 167 -13.43 -9.14 -15.07
N SER A 168 -12.63 -8.07 -15.23
CA SER A 168 -12.68 -6.89 -14.35
C SER A 168 -14.06 -6.26 -14.31
N LEU A 169 -14.71 -6.08 -15.47
CA LEU A 169 -16.07 -5.53 -15.58
C LEU A 169 -17.14 -6.47 -15.02
N LYS A 170 -16.96 -7.78 -15.16
CA LYS A 170 -17.88 -8.78 -14.58
C LYS A 170 -17.82 -8.78 -13.06
N GLU A 171 -16.63 -8.65 -12.48
CA GLU A 171 -16.43 -8.61 -11.03
C GLU A 171 -16.82 -7.25 -10.45
N ASN A 172 -16.70 -6.17 -11.23
CA ASN A 172 -16.99 -4.80 -10.83
C ASN A 172 -18.04 -4.18 -11.77
N PRO A 173 -19.31 -4.62 -11.71
CA PRO A 173 -20.35 -4.16 -12.63
C PRO A 173 -20.63 -2.65 -12.53
N ASN A 174 -20.24 -2.01 -11.43
CA ASN A 174 -20.40 -0.58 -11.18
C ASN A 174 -19.15 0.24 -11.51
N LEU A 175 -18.10 -0.36 -12.10
CA LEU A 175 -16.82 0.34 -12.33
C LEU A 175 -16.99 1.66 -13.12
N PHE A 176 -17.86 1.65 -14.13
CA PHE A 176 -18.13 2.85 -14.93
C PHE A 176 -18.92 3.95 -14.21
N SER A 177 -19.58 3.65 -13.07
CA SER A 177 -20.31 4.65 -12.29
C SER A 177 -19.50 5.26 -11.15
N ILE A 178 -18.35 4.68 -10.79
CA ILE A 178 -17.45 5.19 -9.74
C ILE A 178 -17.09 6.66 -9.95
N PRO A 179 -16.67 7.11 -11.16
CA PRO A 179 -16.32 8.51 -11.35
C PRO A 179 -17.47 9.48 -11.04
N ASN A 180 -18.71 9.14 -11.43
CA ASN A 180 -19.86 9.98 -11.11
C ASN A 180 -20.11 10.07 -9.59
N PHE A 181 -19.90 8.97 -8.87
CA PHE A 181 -20.00 8.97 -7.41
C PHE A 181 -18.95 9.89 -6.78
N GLU A 182 -17.69 9.79 -7.24
CA GLU A 182 -16.60 10.66 -6.78
C GLU A 182 -16.82 12.13 -7.11
N GLU A 183 -17.23 12.46 -8.34
CA GLU A 183 -17.53 13.85 -8.73
C GLU A 183 -18.66 14.44 -7.89
N ASN A 184 -19.69 13.65 -7.58
CA ASN A 184 -20.78 14.08 -6.71
C ASN A 184 -20.30 14.33 -5.28
N PHE A 185 -19.41 13.49 -4.75
CA PHE A 185 -18.85 13.64 -3.42
C PHE A 185 -17.84 14.80 -3.34
N PHE A 186 -16.78 14.75 -4.13
CA PHE A 186 -15.67 15.72 -4.07
C PHE A 186 -16.00 17.05 -4.74
N GLY A 187 -16.96 17.10 -5.64
CA GLY A 187 -17.30 18.31 -6.39
C GLY A 187 -16.24 18.65 -7.45
N GLY A 188 -16.71 18.87 -8.67
CA GLY A 188 -15.87 19.10 -9.84
C GLY A 188 -15.87 17.89 -10.76
N ARG A 189 -15.81 18.15 -12.07
CA ARG A 189 -15.80 17.11 -13.10
C ARG A 189 -14.41 16.98 -13.70
N LYS A 190 -14.05 15.77 -14.12
CA LYS A 190 -12.85 15.52 -14.93
C LYS A 190 -13.28 15.19 -16.36
N GLU A 191 -12.38 15.39 -17.32
CA GLU A 191 -12.72 15.19 -18.72
C GLU A 191 -12.86 13.69 -19.02
N ARG A 192 -11.97 12.87 -18.45
CA ARG A 192 -11.88 11.43 -18.73
C ARG A 192 -11.32 10.65 -17.55
N TYR A 193 -11.73 9.40 -17.42
CA TYR A 193 -11.23 8.43 -16.45
C TYR A 193 -10.77 7.17 -17.16
N VAL A 194 -9.62 6.64 -16.77
CA VAL A 194 -9.04 5.42 -17.36
C VAL A 194 -8.55 4.49 -16.25
N PHE A 195 -9.18 3.33 -16.12
CA PHE A 195 -8.70 2.23 -15.31
C PHE A 195 -7.72 1.40 -16.15
N VAL A 196 -6.44 1.44 -15.80
CA VAL A 196 -5.41 0.69 -16.51
C VAL A 196 -5.12 -0.60 -15.75
N LEU A 197 -5.43 -1.74 -16.36
CA LEU A 197 -5.16 -3.06 -15.82
C LEU A 197 -3.68 -3.42 -16.00
N GLN A 198 -3.07 -3.96 -14.95
CA GLN A 198 -1.68 -4.39 -14.89
C GLN A 198 -1.59 -5.89 -14.59
N PRO A 199 -1.65 -6.78 -15.61
CA PRO A 199 -1.66 -8.23 -15.40
C PRO A 199 -0.39 -8.79 -14.73
N LEU A 200 0.72 -8.03 -14.75
CA LEU A 200 1.99 -8.39 -14.12
C LEU A 200 2.20 -7.76 -12.74
N GLU A 201 1.33 -6.85 -12.28
CA GLU A 201 1.42 -6.22 -10.97
C GLU A 201 0.55 -6.99 -9.98
N MET A 202 1.13 -7.51 -8.89
CA MET A 202 0.43 -8.27 -7.86
C MET A 202 0.26 -7.46 -6.57
N TYR A 203 -0.91 -7.57 -5.94
CA TYR A 203 -1.28 -6.99 -4.64
C TYR A 203 -1.19 -5.47 -4.50
N SER A 204 -0.93 -4.75 -5.58
CA SER A 204 -0.71 -3.31 -5.55
C SER A 204 -1.54 -2.62 -6.62
N SER A 205 -2.05 -1.45 -6.30
CA SER A 205 -2.76 -0.55 -7.21
C SER A 205 -2.28 0.87 -6.90
N TYR A 206 -2.41 1.76 -7.87
CA TYR A 206 -1.85 3.10 -7.79
C TYR A 206 -2.78 4.11 -8.43
N GLY A 207 -2.80 5.32 -7.90
CA GLY A 207 -3.72 6.37 -8.32
C GLY A 207 -3.10 7.75 -8.30
N GLY A 208 -3.93 8.75 -8.57
CA GLY A 208 -3.54 10.17 -8.48
C GLY A 208 -2.70 10.69 -9.66
N TYR A 209 -2.39 9.87 -10.67
CA TYR A 209 -1.81 10.36 -11.91
C TYR A 209 -2.88 11.03 -12.78
N MET A 210 -2.58 12.25 -13.24
CA MET A 210 -3.42 13.00 -14.16
C MET A 210 -2.57 13.51 -15.32
N ASP A 211 -3.09 13.38 -16.53
CA ASP A 211 -2.52 13.99 -17.74
C ASP A 211 -3.60 14.85 -18.41
N GLY A 212 -3.41 16.17 -18.37
CA GLY A 212 -4.46 17.13 -18.71
C GLY A 212 -5.73 16.89 -17.89
N GLY A 213 -6.86 16.70 -18.58
CA GLY A 213 -8.15 16.39 -17.96
C GLY A 213 -8.42 14.91 -17.69
N THR A 214 -7.46 14.01 -17.98
CA THR A 214 -7.62 12.56 -17.82
C THR A 214 -7.06 12.08 -16.48
N VAL A 215 -7.86 11.33 -15.72
CA VAL A 215 -7.45 10.65 -14.49
C VAL A 215 -7.17 9.18 -14.76
N TYR A 216 -6.06 8.68 -14.21
CA TYR A 216 -5.67 7.28 -14.33
C TYR A 216 -5.70 6.58 -12.96
N GLY A 217 -6.33 5.40 -12.92
CA GLY A 217 -6.22 4.44 -11.83
C GLY A 217 -5.59 3.16 -12.34
N PHE A 218 -4.47 2.74 -11.76
CA PHE A 218 -3.71 1.57 -12.16
C PHE A 218 -4.05 0.40 -11.23
N LEU A 219 -4.58 -0.69 -11.78
CA LEU A 219 -5.11 -1.81 -11.02
C LEU A 219 -4.24 -3.05 -11.23
N GLY A 220 -3.65 -3.56 -10.15
CA GLY A 220 -2.97 -4.86 -10.12
C GLY A 220 -3.91 -6.01 -9.78
N VAL A 221 -3.38 -7.23 -9.82
CA VAL A 221 -4.06 -8.49 -9.53
C VAL A 221 -4.00 -8.78 -8.03
N CYS A 222 -5.12 -9.14 -7.40
CA CYS A 222 -5.20 -9.44 -5.96
C CYS A 222 -5.60 -10.89 -5.63
N SER A 223 -6.43 -11.55 -6.44
CA SER A 223 -6.86 -12.93 -6.15
C SER A 223 -7.22 -13.70 -7.40
N ASN A 224 -6.58 -14.85 -7.66
CA ASN A 224 -6.97 -15.77 -8.74
C ASN A 224 -7.14 -15.13 -10.14
N GLY A 225 -6.38 -14.07 -10.44
CA GLY A 225 -6.49 -13.31 -11.70
C GLY A 225 -7.48 -12.13 -11.65
N SER A 226 -8.26 -11.99 -10.58
CA SER A 226 -9.10 -10.83 -10.28
C SER A 226 -8.25 -9.62 -9.88
N TYR A 227 -8.66 -8.45 -10.35
CA TYR A 227 -8.01 -7.18 -10.02
C TYR A 227 -8.38 -6.74 -8.60
N CYS A 228 -7.50 -5.96 -7.98
CA CYS A 228 -7.73 -5.40 -6.67
C CYS A 228 -8.95 -4.46 -6.68
N ASP A 229 -9.81 -4.58 -5.67
CA ASP A 229 -10.91 -3.65 -5.43
C ASP A 229 -10.37 -2.35 -4.81
N ALA A 230 -9.68 -1.58 -5.64
CA ALA A 230 -9.01 -0.33 -5.27
C ALA A 230 -9.51 0.86 -6.10
N SER A 231 -10.39 0.64 -7.08
CA SER A 231 -10.83 1.67 -8.04
C SER A 231 -11.33 2.96 -7.39
N VAL A 232 -12.16 2.84 -6.35
CA VAL A 232 -12.70 3.98 -5.57
C VAL A 232 -11.62 4.67 -4.73
N HIS A 233 -10.58 3.94 -4.33
CA HIS A 233 -9.46 4.50 -3.59
C HIS A 233 -8.51 5.27 -4.51
N GLU A 234 -8.12 4.65 -5.62
CA GLU A 234 -7.10 5.18 -6.51
C GLU A 234 -7.56 6.43 -7.27
N LEU A 235 -8.84 6.50 -7.67
CA LEU A 235 -9.37 7.69 -8.34
C LEU A 235 -9.54 8.87 -7.38
N ALA A 236 -9.89 8.62 -6.12
CA ALA A 236 -10.04 9.65 -5.10
C ALA A 236 -8.75 10.48 -4.87
N HIS A 237 -7.56 9.91 -5.10
CA HIS A 237 -6.31 10.66 -5.09
C HIS A 237 -6.32 11.86 -6.06
N SER A 238 -7.04 11.79 -7.17
CA SER A 238 -7.15 12.86 -8.17
C SER A 238 -7.93 14.11 -7.68
N PHE A 239 -8.66 13.96 -6.58
CA PHE A 239 -9.38 15.04 -5.90
C PHE A 239 -8.71 15.42 -4.58
N VAL A 240 -8.29 14.43 -3.80
CA VAL A 240 -7.74 14.64 -2.45
C VAL A 240 -6.34 15.21 -2.50
N ASN A 241 -5.41 14.64 -3.29
CA ASN A 241 -4.01 15.09 -3.28
C ASN A 241 -3.89 16.59 -3.66
N PRO A 242 -4.54 17.09 -4.73
CA PRO A 242 -4.51 18.53 -5.05
C PRO A 242 -5.14 19.41 -3.96
N ALA A 243 -6.21 18.93 -3.31
CA ALA A 243 -6.85 19.67 -2.23
C ALA A 243 -5.94 19.75 -0.99
N VAL A 244 -5.26 18.66 -0.64
CA VAL A 244 -4.25 18.66 0.42
C VAL A 244 -3.08 19.55 0.04
N ASP A 245 -2.56 19.47 -1.19
CA ASP A 245 -1.44 20.31 -1.66
C ASP A 245 -1.76 21.80 -1.49
N ALA A 246 -2.95 22.23 -1.92
CA ALA A 246 -3.40 23.61 -1.84
C ALA A 246 -3.58 24.12 -0.41
N HIS A 247 -3.96 23.24 0.53
CA HIS A 247 -4.31 23.59 1.91
C HIS A 247 -3.31 23.08 2.96
N TYR A 248 -2.19 22.47 2.54
CA TYR A 248 -1.29 21.75 3.46
C TYR A 248 -0.75 22.63 4.59
N ALA A 249 -0.57 23.93 4.33
CA ALA A 249 -0.13 24.90 5.32
C ALA A 249 -1.05 24.93 6.57
N GLU A 250 -2.36 24.74 6.39
CA GLU A 250 -3.36 24.77 7.45
C GLU A 250 -3.30 23.52 8.34
N PHE A 251 -2.81 22.40 7.81
CA PHE A 251 -2.67 21.13 8.52
C PHE A 251 -1.28 20.93 9.12
N LYS A 252 -0.27 21.68 8.65
CA LYS A 252 1.13 21.52 9.05
C LYS A 252 1.35 21.68 10.55
N GLU A 253 0.61 22.60 11.17
CA GLU A 253 0.72 22.88 12.62
C GLU A 253 0.32 21.68 13.47
N TYR A 254 -0.52 20.77 12.95
CA TYR A 254 -1.00 19.59 13.67
C TYR A 254 -0.20 18.32 13.37
N SER A 255 0.96 18.44 12.70
CA SER A 255 1.81 17.31 12.32
C SER A 255 2.27 16.43 13.47
N GLN A 256 2.25 16.92 14.71
CA GLN A 256 2.51 16.10 15.90
C GLN A 256 1.50 14.96 16.07
N MET A 257 0.29 15.05 15.50
CA MET A 257 -0.66 13.93 15.44
C MET A 257 -0.08 12.73 14.66
N PHE A 258 0.93 12.90 13.81
CA PHE A 258 1.59 11.78 13.17
C PHE A 258 2.50 10.96 14.12
N SER A 259 2.93 11.55 15.23
CA SER A 259 3.98 10.98 16.10
C SER A 259 3.66 9.58 16.65
N PRO A 260 2.42 9.27 17.11
CA PRO A 260 2.08 7.93 17.62
C PRO A 260 2.27 6.82 16.59
N VAL A 261 2.15 7.15 15.29
CA VAL A 261 2.18 6.18 14.20
C VAL A 261 3.40 6.31 13.29
N LYS A 262 4.33 7.21 13.63
CA LYS A 262 5.50 7.52 12.80
C LYS A 262 6.44 6.32 12.59
N GLU A 263 6.51 5.41 13.54
CA GLU A 263 7.36 4.21 13.45
C GLU A 263 6.70 3.06 12.67
N VAL A 264 5.42 3.20 12.32
CA VAL A 264 4.62 2.12 11.73
C VAL A 264 4.16 2.44 10.31
N MET A 265 3.88 3.70 10.04
CA MET A 265 3.40 4.18 8.75
C MET A 265 4.44 4.03 7.62
N PRO A 266 5.77 4.26 7.83
CA PRO A 266 6.77 4.09 6.78
C PRO A 266 6.86 2.67 6.23
N SER A 267 6.56 1.63 7.03
CA SER A 267 6.59 0.24 6.53
C SER A 267 5.47 -0.06 5.53
N MET A 268 4.45 0.80 5.48
CA MET A 268 3.34 0.77 4.52
C MET A 268 3.47 1.89 3.48
N ALA A 269 4.68 2.45 3.29
CA ALA A 269 5.00 3.57 2.40
C ALA A 269 4.48 4.96 2.82
N TYR A 270 3.79 5.08 3.95
CA TYR A 270 3.23 6.34 4.45
C TYR A 270 4.24 7.08 5.35
N SER A 271 5.29 7.64 4.77
CA SER A 271 6.45 8.13 5.52
C SER A 271 6.31 9.55 6.10
N THR A 272 5.31 10.32 5.70
CA THR A 272 5.17 11.74 6.07
C THR A 272 3.77 12.09 6.54
N TRP A 273 3.65 13.17 7.31
CA TRP A 273 2.35 13.70 7.74
C TRP A 273 1.42 14.03 6.57
N LYS A 274 1.97 14.61 5.49
CA LYS A 274 1.18 14.93 4.30
C LYS A 274 0.60 13.67 3.67
N VAL A 275 1.43 12.67 3.41
CA VAL A 275 0.98 11.38 2.83
C VAL A 275 -0.05 10.71 3.75
N TYR A 276 0.15 10.79 5.06
CA TYR A 276 -0.84 10.29 6.02
C TYR A 276 -2.19 11.03 5.93
N LEU A 277 -2.20 12.34 5.69
CA LEU A 277 -3.42 13.11 5.47
C LEU A 277 -4.11 12.72 4.16
N ASP A 278 -3.35 12.66 3.05
CA ASP A 278 -3.84 12.23 1.73
C ASP A 278 -4.62 10.90 1.88
N GLU A 279 -3.97 9.91 2.49
CA GLU A 279 -4.54 8.58 2.75
C GLU A 279 -5.71 8.57 3.74
N THR A 280 -5.62 9.34 4.84
CA THR A 280 -6.68 9.41 5.85
C THR A 280 -7.97 9.95 5.23
N PHE A 281 -7.85 10.97 4.38
CA PHE A 281 -9.00 11.62 3.75
C PHE A 281 -9.64 10.72 2.69
N ILE A 282 -8.85 9.96 1.94
CA ILE A 282 -9.34 8.97 0.98
C ILE A 282 -9.99 7.80 1.70
N ARG A 283 -9.38 7.26 2.76
CA ARG A 283 -9.95 6.15 3.55
C ARG A 283 -11.26 6.55 4.22
N ALA A 284 -11.36 7.78 4.72
CA ALA A 284 -12.63 8.32 5.21
C ALA A 284 -13.70 8.42 4.10
N PHE A 285 -13.29 8.72 2.86
CA PHE A 285 -14.18 8.68 1.70
C PHE A 285 -14.57 7.25 1.33
N ASN A 286 -13.66 6.27 1.41
CA ASN A 286 -14.00 4.86 1.20
C ASN A 286 -15.03 4.37 2.22
N ALA A 287 -14.90 4.77 3.49
CA ALA A 287 -15.93 4.48 4.50
C ALA A 287 -17.30 5.06 4.12
N TYR A 288 -17.32 6.27 3.54
CA TYR A 288 -18.55 6.86 3.00
C TYR A 288 -19.08 6.09 1.78
N TYR A 289 -18.24 5.67 0.85
CA TYR A 289 -18.66 4.83 -0.27
C TYR A 289 -19.29 3.52 0.22
N ILE A 290 -18.65 2.84 1.17
CA ILE A 290 -19.14 1.60 1.78
C ILE A 290 -20.47 1.84 2.52
N LEU A 291 -20.64 2.98 3.18
CA LEU A 291 -21.93 3.35 3.78
C LEU A 291 -23.05 3.36 2.73
N GLU A 292 -22.81 3.97 1.57
CA GLU A 292 -23.80 4.13 0.50
C GLU A 292 -24.07 2.83 -0.27
N THR A 293 -23.10 1.92 -0.36
CA THR A 293 -23.22 0.69 -1.16
C THR A 293 -23.51 -0.57 -0.34
N GLU A 294 -23.01 -0.65 0.89
CA GLU A 294 -23.09 -1.84 1.75
C GLU A 294 -23.75 -1.57 3.11
N GLY A 295 -23.85 -0.30 3.52
CA GLY A 295 -24.51 0.12 4.74
C GLY A 295 -23.60 0.33 5.94
N ASN A 296 -24.19 0.87 7.00
CA ASN A 296 -23.47 1.41 8.16
C ASN A 296 -22.57 0.39 8.87
N GLN A 297 -22.99 -0.87 8.99
CA GLN A 297 -22.19 -1.90 9.67
C GLN A 297 -20.90 -2.22 8.91
N SER A 298 -20.92 -2.22 7.58
CA SER A 298 -19.70 -2.40 6.78
C SER A 298 -18.79 -1.19 6.88
N ALA A 299 -19.34 0.03 6.86
CA ALA A 299 -18.58 1.26 7.00
C ALA A 299 -17.83 1.33 8.36
N GLU A 300 -18.52 1.03 9.46
CA GLU A 300 -17.90 1.03 10.80
C GLU A 300 -16.80 -0.04 10.91
N ARG A 301 -17.05 -1.27 10.41
CA ARG A 301 -16.02 -2.33 10.38
C ARG A 301 -14.79 -1.92 9.55
N PHE A 302 -15.01 -1.25 8.42
CA PHE A 302 -13.90 -0.72 7.61
C PHE A 302 -13.11 0.32 8.40
N ILE A 303 -13.78 1.28 9.04
CA ILE A 303 -13.14 2.31 9.86
C ILE A 303 -12.30 1.68 10.97
N GLU A 304 -12.87 0.74 11.74
CA GLU A 304 -12.17 0.02 12.80
C GLU A 304 -10.90 -0.67 12.27
N GLY A 305 -10.99 -1.32 11.10
CA GLY A 305 -9.83 -1.91 10.43
C GLY A 305 -8.77 -0.88 10.00
N GLN A 306 -9.17 0.30 9.53
CA GLN A 306 -8.22 1.36 9.18
C GLN A 306 -7.54 1.94 10.44
N GLU A 307 -8.33 2.21 11.47
CA GLU A 307 -7.82 2.73 12.74
C GLU A 307 -6.84 1.75 13.39
N SER A 308 -7.08 0.45 13.26
CA SER A 308 -6.18 -0.59 13.76
C SER A 308 -4.86 -0.71 12.97
N LEU A 309 -4.85 -0.33 11.69
CA LEU A 309 -3.62 -0.16 10.91
C LEU A 309 -2.84 1.12 11.29
N GLY A 310 -3.43 1.98 12.12
CA GLY A 310 -2.85 3.24 12.59
C GLY A 310 -3.42 4.47 11.89
N PHE A 311 -4.41 4.33 11.00
CA PHE A 311 -5.16 5.45 10.43
C PHE A 311 -6.25 5.93 11.41
N TYR A 312 -5.86 6.18 12.66
CA TYR A 312 -6.75 6.48 13.79
C TYR A 312 -7.58 7.78 13.63
N LEU A 313 -7.29 8.59 12.61
CA LEU A 313 -8.04 9.80 12.27
C LEU A 313 -9.21 9.54 11.31
N VAL A 314 -9.28 8.36 10.66
CA VAL A 314 -10.29 8.04 9.63
C VAL A 314 -11.71 8.22 10.15
N GLY A 315 -12.06 7.65 11.31
CA GLY A 315 -13.42 7.78 11.84
C GLY A 315 -13.81 9.22 12.18
N LYS A 316 -12.85 10.06 12.59
CA LYS A 316 -13.12 11.49 12.86
C LYS A 316 -13.35 12.27 11.58
N VAL A 317 -12.54 12.03 10.54
CA VAL A 317 -12.70 12.67 9.23
C VAL A 317 -14.00 12.21 8.56
N TYR A 318 -14.30 10.91 8.60
CA TYR A 318 -15.56 10.35 8.10
C TYR A 318 -16.77 11.02 8.74
N ARG A 319 -16.79 11.18 10.06
CA ARG A 319 -17.87 11.91 10.74
C ARG A 319 -17.96 13.37 10.28
N ALA A 320 -16.83 14.07 10.12
CA ALA A 320 -16.82 15.43 9.60
C ALA A 320 -17.40 15.51 8.18
N TYR A 321 -17.22 14.48 7.34
CA TYR A 321 -17.88 14.41 6.04
C TYR A 321 -19.41 14.37 6.18
N LEU A 322 -19.91 13.53 7.09
CA LEU A 322 -21.35 13.36 7.30
C LEU A 322 -22.01 14.55 8.01
N THR A 323 -21.32 15.25 8.91
CA THR A 323 -21.91 16.31 9.74
C THR A 323 -21.65 17.71 9.24
N ASP A 324 -20.50 17.95 8.61
CA ASP A 324 -20.04 19.30 8.27
C ASP A 324 -19.89 19.51 6.75
N TYR A 325 -19.50 18.48 5.98
CA TYR A 325 -19.33 18.62 4.54
C TYR A 325 -20.63 18.39 3.75
N LEU A 326 -21.14 17.14 3.75
CA LEU A 326 -22.25 16.72 2.90
C LEU A 326 -23.57 17.44 3.20
N PRO A 327 -23.93 17.79 4.45
CA PRO A 327 -25.14 18.57 4.71
C PRO A 327 -25.03 20.04 4.30
N ASN A 328 -23.83 20.55 4.02
CA ASN A 328 -23.57 21.98 3.80
C ASN A 328 -22.98 22.25 2.41
N ARG A 329 -23.43 21.54 1.36
CA ARG A 329 -22.89 21.67 -0.01
C ARG A 329 -23.04 23.06 -0.63
N ASP A 330 -24.02 23.85 -0.20
CA ASP A 330 -24.14 25.26 -0.63
C ASP A 330 -22.94 26.10 -0.16
N LYS A 331 -22.38 25.76 1.01
CA LYS A 331 -21.18 26.39 1.56
C LYS A 331 -19.90 25.72 1.05
N TYR A 332 -19.94 24.40 0.89
CA TYR A 332 -18.81 23.58 0.47
C TYR A 332 -19.13 22.82 -0.83
N PRO A 333 -19.19 23.50 -1.99
CA PRO A 333 -19.52 22.84 -3.25
C PRO A 333 -18.45 21.84 -3.69
N THR A 334 -17.20 22.04 -3.27
CA THR A 334 -16.07 21.16 -3.56
C THR A 334 -15.32 20.75 -2.29
N PHE A 335 -14.59 19.65 -2.36
CA PHE A 335 -13.76 19.15 -1.28
C PHE A 335 -12.69 20.18 -0.89
N GLY A 336 -12.08 20.84 -1.88
CA GLY A 336 -11.16 21.96 -1.65
C GLY A 336 -11.79 23.07 -0.80
N SER A 337 -13.04 23.45 -1.07
CA SER A 337 -13.74 24.48 -0.27
C SER A 337 -14.06 24.03 1.16
N PHE A 338 -14.09 22.72 1.44
CA PHE A 338 -14.27 22.16 2.78
C PHE A 338 -12.95 22.06 3.57
N MET A 339 -11.79 22.01 2.90
CA MET A 339 -10.48 21.82 3.54
C MET A 339 -10.22 22.77 4.71
N PRO A 340 -10.55 24.08 4.65
CA PRO A 340 -10.34 24.98 5.78
C PRO A 340 -11.17 24.65 7.02
N GLU A 341 -12.40 24.17 6.82
CA GLU A 341 -13.24 23.71 7.94
C GLU A 341 -12.71 22.40 8.51
N LEU A 342 -12.25 21.48 7.66
CA LEU A 342 -11.62 20.25 8.10
C LEU A 342 -10.33 20.52 8.90
N ALA A 343 -9.50 21.48 8.48
CA ALA A 343 -8.33 21.93 9.22
C ALA A 343 -8.71 22.53 10.59
N ARG A 344 -9.78 23.34 10.64
CA ARG A 344 -10.31 23.90 11.89
C ARG A 344 -10.76 22.80 12.87
N LEU A 345 -11.48 21.78 12.37
CA LEU A 345 -11.91 20.61 13.15
C LEU A 345 -10.71 19.80 13.65
N MET A 346 -9.72 19.53 12.79
CA MET A 346 -8.48 18.89 13.19
C MET A 346 -7.74 19.68 14.27
N GLY A 347 -7.70 21.02 14.17
CA GLY A 347 -7.12 21.87 15.21
C GLY A 347 -7.83 21.76 16.56
N LYS A 348 -9.15 21.54 16.57
CA LYS A 348 -9.88 21.22 17.79
C LYS A 348 -9.43 19.87 18.36
N TRP A 349 -9.40 18.82 17.54
CA TRP A 349 -8.97 17.49 17.99
C TRP A 349 -7.51 17.47 18.48
N TYR A 350 -6.65 18.27 17.84
CA TYR A 350 -5.27 18.45 18.26
C TYR A 350 -5.17 19.02 19.68
N ARG A 351 -5.95 20.07 19.99
CA ARG A 351 -6.03 20.70 21.33
C ARG A 351 -6.66 19.78 22.37
N ASP A 352 -7.65 18.98 21.98
CA ASP A 352 -8.27 17.97 22.85
C ASP A 352 -7.25 16.89 23.29
N GLY A 353 -6.14 16.74 22.54
CA GLY A 353 -5.00 15.94 22.95
C GLY A 353 -5.20 14.42 22.93
N PHE A 354 -6.31 13.93 22.34
CA PHE A 354 -6.64 12.50 22.30
C PHE A 354 -5.54 11.66 21.64
N TRP A 355 -4.88 12.21 20.61
CA TRP A 355 -3.79 11.58 19.86
C TRP A 355 -2.59 11.22 20.74
N LYS A 356 -2.37 11.91 21.88
CA LYS A 356 -1.29 11.59 22.82
C LYS A 356 -1.51 10.26 23.53
N ASN A 357 -2.74 9.76 23.55
CA ASN A 357 -3.09 8.48 24.12
C ASN A 357 -3.16 7.37 23.07
N VAL A 358 -2.89 7.64 21.79
CA VAL A 358 -2.80 6.61 20.74
C VAL A 358 -1.51 5.82 20.97
N SER A 359 -1.61 4.50 20.91
CA SER A 359 -0.51 3.61 21.20
C SER A 359 0.31 3.38 19.94
N PRO A 360 1.64 3.40 20.05
CA PRO A 360 2.53 3.03 18.96
C PRO A 360 2.61 1.51 18.77
N GLU A 361 2.09 0.71 19.71
CA GLU A 361 2.10 -0.75 19.63
C GLU A 361 1.13 -1.23 18.55
N PRO A 362 1.51 -2.29 17.82
CA PRO A 362 0.68 -2.84 16.77
C PRO A 362 -0.59 -3.47 17.33
N THR A 363 -1.70 -3.32 16.60
CA THR A 363 -2.92 -4.05 16.90
C THR A 363 -2.79 -5.52 16.51
N ILE A 364 -3.72 -6.32 17.02
CA ILE A 364 -3.83 -7.74 16.69
C ILE A 364 -4.12 -7.90 15.19
N GLU A 365 -5.06 -7.13 14.63
CA GLU A 365 -5.34 -7.21 13.18
C GLU A 365 -4.09 -6.90 12.35
N ARG A 366 -3.29 -5.91 12.75
CA ARG A 366 -2.05 -5.59 12.05
C ARG A 366 -1.03 -6.72 12.10
N ALA A 367 -0.87 -7.36 13.26
CA ALA A 367 -0.02 -8.54 13.37
C ALA A 367 -0.51 -9.66 12.44
N PHE A 368 -1.82 -9.95 12.42
CA PHE A 368 -2.40 -10.95 11.51
C PHE A 368 -2.21 -10.60 10.03
N LEU A 369 -2.39 -9.35 9.62
CA LEU A 369 -2.17 -8.96 8.22
C LEU A 369 -0.73 -9.27 7.77
N GLU A 370 0.24 -8.93 8.63
CA GLU A 370 1.65 -9.21 8.38
C GLU A 370 1.97 -10.71 8.40
N PHE A 371 1.32 -11.48 9.26
CA PHE A 371 1.42 -12.94 9.29
C PHE A 371 0.93 -13.57 7.99
N LYS A 372 -0.15 -13.03 7.41
CA LYS A 372 -0.71 -13.51 6.15
C LYS A 372 0.23 -13.20 4.97
N HIS A 373 0.81 -12.01 4.95
CA HIS A 373 1.69 -11.58 3.86
C HIS A 373 3.10 -12.21 3.92
N LYS A 374 3.74 -12.22 5.10
CA LYS A 374 5.15 -12.64 5.26
C LYS A 374 5.30 -14.02 5.91
N GLY A 375 4.19 -14.70 6.20
CA GLY A 375 4.17 -15.93 6.99
C GLY A 375 4.38 -15.67 8.49
N VAL A 376 4.20 -16.71 9.29
CA VAL A 376 4.31 -16.65 10.74
C VAL A 376 4.90 -17.94 11.32
N LYS A 377 5.75 -17.79 12.33
CA LYS A 377 6.26 -18.91 13.11
C LYS A 377 5.44 -19.06 14.38
N VAL A 378 5.20 -20.28 14.83
CA VAL A 378 4.49 -20.55 16.09
C VAL A 378 5.47 -21.20 17.05
N TYR A 379 5.85 -20.46 18.08
CA TYR A 379 6.67 -20.94 19.19
C TYR A 379 5.77 -21.31 20.36
N VAL A 380 6.08 -22.43 21.00
CA VAL A 380 5.22 -23.03 22.02
C VAL A 380 6.07 -23.34 23.24
N VAL A 381 5.66 -22.84 24.41
CA VAL A 381 6.46 -22.96 25.65
C VAL A 381 6.26 -24.32 26.31
N GLY A 382 7.36 -24.97 26.68
CA GLY A 382 7.35 -26.26 27.36
C GLY A 382 6.92 -27.42 26.46
N ASN A 383 6.31 -28.46 27.05
CA ASN A 383 5.84 -29.64 26.30
C ASN A 383 4.48 -29.43 25.60
N LEU A 384 4.04 -28.18 25.46
CA LEU A 384 2.77 -27.85 24.83
C LEU A 384 2.77 -28.08 23.31
N SER A 385 3.92 -28.31 22.67
CA SER A 385 3.98 -28.66 21.25
C SER A 385 3.17 -29.93 20.92
N GLU A 386 3.00 -30.82 21.89
CA GLU A 386 2.21 -32.04 21.75
C GLU A 386 0.72 -31.84 22.06
N SER A 387 0.32 -30.66 22.55
CA SER A 387 -1.07 -30.32 22.85
C SER A 387 -1.94 -30.39 21.60
N THR A 388 -3.11 -31.02 21.73
CA THR A 388 -4.17 -31.03 20.72
C THR A 388 -4.60 -29.61 20.33
N TYR A 389 -4.63 -28.67 21.29
CA TYR A 389 -4.98 -27.27 21.01
C TYR A 389 -3.98 -26.63 20.05
N VAL A 390 -2.68 -26.74 20.37
CA VAL A 390 -1.61 -26.13 19.57
C VAL A 390 -1.58 -26.68 18.15
N LYS A 391 -1.71 -28.01 18.01
CA LYS A 391 -1.78 -28.67 16.70
C LYS A 391 -2.97 -28.17 15.87
N ASN A 392 -4.17 -28.13 16.47
CA ASN A 392 -5.36 -27.65 15.78
C ASN A 392 -5.30 -26.16 15.45
N TYR A 393 -4.73 -25.33 16.33
CA TYR A 393 -4.57 -23.89 16.09
C TYR A 393 -3.63 -23.62 14.89
N VAL A 394 -2.52 -24.36 14.79
CA VAL A 394 -1.62 -24.27 13.64
C VAL A 394 -2.31 -24.70 12.35
N GLU A 395 -3.09 -25.78 12.37
CA GLU A 395 -3.87 -26.20 11.19
C GLU A 395 -4.95 -25.19 10.82
N MET A 396 -5.68 -24.63 11.78
CA MET A 396 -6.64 -23.55 11.56
C MET A 396 -6.01 -22.33 10.88
N LEU A 397 -4.78 -21.94 11.29
CA LEU A 397 -4.05 -20.86 10.62
C LEU A 397 -3.73 -21.23 9.15
N LYS A 398 -3.33 -22.46 8.87
CA LYS A 398 -3.06 -22.91 7.49
C LYS A 398 -4.33 -22.91 6.64
N GLU A 399 -5.44 -23.41 7.20
CA GLU A 399 -6.76 -23.41 6.55
C GLU A 399 -7.25 -21.98 6.24
N ALA A 400 -6.96 -21.02 7.13
CA ALA A 400 -7.23 -19.60 6.93
C ALA A 400 -6.24 -18.92 5.93
N GLY A 401 -5.33 -19.68 5.31
CA GLY A 401 -4.43 -19.21 4.26
C GLY A 401 -3.12 -18.60 4.77
N PHE A 402 -2.76 -18.79 6.04
CA PHE A 402 -1.49 -18.32 6.58
C PHE A 402 -0.36 -19.33 6.29
N ASN A 403 0.82 -18.84 5.90
CA ASN A 403 2.04 -19.65 5.87
C ASN A 403 2.60 -19.83 7.30
N ALA A 404 1.91 -20.64 8.09
CA ALA A 404 2.20 -20.90 9.49
C ALA A 404 3.08 -22.15 9.68
N ARG A 405 4.15 -22.04 10.46
CA ARG A 405 5.05 -23.16 10.79
C ARG A 405 5.49 -23.17 12.25
N LEU A 406 5.66 -24.34 12.84
CA LEU A 406 6.22 -24.46 14.19
C LEU A 406 7.70 -24.06 14.22
N THR A 407 8.15 -23.47 15.32
CA THR A 407 9.57 -23.22 15.62
C THR A 407 9.90 -23.63 17.05
N ASP A 408 11.13 -24.07 17.27
CA ASP A 408 11.70 -24.40 18.58
C ASP A 408 12.40 -23.19 19.23
N ARG A 409 12.43 -22.04 18.55
CA ARG A 409 13.17 -20.85 18.97
C ARG A 409 12.34 -19.57 18.96
N LEU A 410 12.66 -18.67 19.89
CA LEU A 410 12.19 -17.28 19.91
C LEU A 410 12.99 -16.42 18.91
N ASP A 411 12.82 -16.72 17.63
CA ASP A 411 13.52 -16.03 16.54
C ASP A 411 12.94 -14.65 16.21
N GLY A 412 13.70 -13.82 15.47
CA GLY A 412 13.16 -12.62 14.80
C GLY A 412 12.14 -12.95 13.71
N GLY A 413 11.43 -11.95 13.19
CA GLY A 413 10.33 -12.17 12.23
C GLY A 413 8.95 -12.14 12.88
N ASN A 414 7.93 -12.55 12.12
CA ASN A 414 6.59 -12.75 12.64
C ASN A 414 6.51 -14.03 13.49
N LEU A 415 6.01 -13.90 14.73
CA LEU A 415 6.01 -14.96 15.72
C LEU A 415 4.71 -14.97 16.54
N ILE A 416 4.03 -16.11 16.60
CA ILE A 416 3.01 -16.37 17.61
C ILE A 416 3.69 -17.13 18.74
N VAL A 417 3.55 -16.65 19.98
CA VAL A 417 4.05 -17.31 21.17
C VAL A 417 2.86 -17.85 21.94
N ILE A 418 2.76 -19.18 22.05
CA ILE A 418 1.74 -19.85 22.85
C ILE A 418 2.38 -20.31 24.17
N ALA A 419 1.88 -19.80 25.29
CA ALA A 419 2.50 -20.05 26.59
C ALA A 419 1.47 -20.24 27.71
N PRO A 420 1.75 -21.07 28.73
CA PRO A 420 1.02 -21.02 29.99
C PRO A 420 1.16 -19.65 30.68
N LEU A 421 0.11 -19.16 31.32
CA LEU A 421 0.12 -17.91 32.07
C LEU A 421 1.16 -17.88 33.21
N ASP A 422 1.47 -19.03 33.79
CA ASP A 422 2.49 -19.20 34.83
C ASP A 422 3.92 -19.36 34.27
N SER A 423 4.10 -19.29 32.94
CA SER A 423 5.41 -19.38 32.33
C SER A 423 6.27 -18.12 32.56
N PRO A 424 7.61 -18.23 32.54
CA PRO A 424 8.49 -17.06 32.64
C PRO A 424 8.27 -16.02 31.54
N ILE A 425 7.82 -16.44 30.35
CA ILE A 425 7.62 -15.58 29.18
C ILE A 425 6.39 -14.68 29.35
N THR A 426 5.37 -15.14 30.08
CA THR A 426 4.12 -14.41 30.32
C THR A 426 4.17 -13.52 31.56
N ARG A 427 5.28 -13.50 32.32
CA ARG A 427 5.41 -12.74 33.57
C ARG A 427 5.09 -11.25 33.42
N ASN A 428 5.40 -10.67 32.27
CA ASN A 428 5.11 -9.26 31.99
C ASN A 428 3.61 -8.97 31.81
N LEU A 429 2.76 -9.97 31.59
CA LEU A 429 1.31 -9.82 31.53
C LEU A 429 0.70 -9.58 32.92
N ASN A 430 1.39 -9.95 34.00
CA ASN A 430 0.94 -9.78 35.38
C ASN A 430 0.75 -8.30 35.79
N LYS A 431 1.21 -7.34 34.98
CA LYS A 431 0.95 -5.91 35.19
C LYS A 431 -0.45 -5.48 34.73
N TYR A 432 -1.12 -6.30 33.91
CA TYR A 432 -2.43 -6.00 33.33
C TYR A 432 -3.55 -6.85 33.92
N VAL A 433 -3.21 -8.00 34.52
CA VAL A 433 -4.17 -8.94 35.11
C VAL A 433 -3.63 -9.51 36.42
N GLU A 434 -4.52 -9.79 37.38
CA GLU A 434 -4.14 -10.46 38.64
C GLU A 434 -4.38 -11.97 38.52
N LEU A 435 -3.37 -12.79 38.79
CA LEU A 435 -3.48 -14.26 38.80
C LEU A 435 -3.79 -14.76 40.22
N LYS A 436 -4.92 -15.44 40.40
CA LYS A 436 -5.30 -16.10 41.67
C LYS A 436 -5.66 -17.55 41.43
N ASN A 437 -4.84 -18.49 41.91
CA ASN A 437 -5.17 -19.93 41.92
C ASN A 437 -5.83 -20.44 40.63
N CYS A 438 -5.18 -20.23 39.48
CA CYS A 438 -5.66 -20.56 38.13
C CYS A 438 -6.82 -19.71 37.58
N SER A 439 -7.20 -18.64 38.28
CA SER A 439 -8.15 -17.63 37.80
C SER A 439 -7.43 -16.36 37.38
N VAL A 440 -7.94 -15.69 36.34
CA VAL A 440 -7.50 -14.36 35.91
C VAL A 440 -8.52 -13.34 36.40
N VAL A 441 -8.08 -12.28 37.08
CA VAL A 441 -8.94 -11.16 37.47
C VAL A 441 -8.63 -9.96 36.57
N VAL A 442 -9.67 -9.46 35.92
CA VAL A 442 -9.64 -8.28 35.05
C VAL A 442 -10.67 -7.28 35.57
N ASP A 443 -10.24 -6.07 35.92
CA ASP A 443 -11.13 -5.00 36.40
C ASP A 443 -12.09 -5.43 37.53
N GLY A 444 -11.61 -6.30 38.42
CA GLY A 444 -12.39 -6.84 39.55
C GLY A 444 -13.27 -8.05 39.22
N THR A 445 -13.38 -8.46 37.95
CA THR A 445 -14.10 -9.66 37.52
C THR A 445 -13.16 -10.85 37.45
N ALA A 446 -13.50 -11.96 38.11
CA ALA A 446 -12.70 -13.19 38.13
C ALA A 446 -13.18 -14.19 37.08
N TYR A 447 -12.23 -14.76 36.33
CA TYR A 447 -12.45 -15.79 35.31
C TYR A 447 -11.69 -17.05 35.70
N SER A 448 -12.41 -18.13 36.02
CA SER A 448 -11.87 -19.27 36.77
C SER A 448 -11.33 -20.45 35.94
N SER A 449 -11.51 -20.43 34.62
CA SER A 449 -11.03 -21.47 33.69
C SER A 449 -11.15 -21.00 32.24
N GLY A 450 -10.36 -21.58 31.33
CA GLY A 450 -10.59 -21.36 29.90
C GLY A 450 -10.00 -20.08 29.30
N VAL A 451 -9.27 -19.26 30.06
CA VAL A 451 -8.91 -17.89 29.65
C VAL A 451 -7.69 -17.87 28.73
N PHE A 452 -7.80 -17.17 27.60
CA PHE A 452 -6.69 -16.77 26.74
C PHE A 452 -6.47 -15.26 26.81
N LEU A 453 -5.28 -14.82 27.22
CA LEU A 453 -4.81 -13.45 27.00
C LEU A 453 -4.12 -13.37 25.64
N VAL A 454 -4.53 -12.41 24.82
CA VAL A 454 -3.93 -12.19 23.50
C VAL A 454 -3.40 -10.76 23.40
N GLU A 455 -2.10 -10.59 23.14
CA GLU A 455 -1.45 -9.29 22.97
C GLU A 455 -0.57 -9.29 21.71
N ALA A 456 -0.63 -8.21 20.92
CA ALA A 456 0.26 -7.98 19.79
C ALA A 456 1.34 -6.96 20.16
N LEU A 457 2.58 -7.28 19.81
CA LEU A 457 3.79 -6.52 20.14
C LEU A 457 4.71 -6.45 18.92
N LYS A 458 5.64 -5.49 18.91
CA LYS A 458 6.81 -5.59 18.02
C LYS A 458 7.71 -6.72 18.51
N ASN A 459 8.24 -7.53 17.58
CA ASN A 459 9.19 -8.57 17.96
C ASN A 459 10.53 -7.91 18.38
N PRO A 460 11.01 -8.13 19.62
CA PRO A 460 12.27 -7.53 20.08
C PRO A 460 13.51 -8.16 19.41
N ASN A 461 13.39 -9.34 18.81
CA ASN A 461 14.50 -10.10 18.23
C ASN A 461 14.65 -9.92 16.71
N GLY A 462 13.97 -8.94 16.09
CA GLY A 462 14.14 -8.59 14.67
C GLY A 462 12.90 -7.92 14.05
N ASP A 463 12.90 -7.74 12.73
CA ASP A 463 11.77 -7.15 12.03
C ASP A 463 10.54 -8.08 12.07
N GLY A 464 9.41 -7.60 12.57
CA GLY A 464 8.14 -8.36 12.57
C GLY A 464 7.31 -8.18 13.84
N PHE A 465 6.21 -8.92 13.91
CA PHE A 465 5.23 -8.84 14.99
C PHE A 465 5.24 -10.10 15.86
N LEU A 466 5.03 -9.91 17.16
CA LEU A 466 4.82 -10.97 18.11
C LEU A 466 3.36 -10.97 18.56
N LEU A 467 2.65 -12.08 18.42
CA LEU A 467 1.34 -12.30 19.04
C LEU A 467 1.50 -13.26 20.20
N LEU A 468 1.37 -12.77 21.42
CA LEU A 468 1.43 -13.59 22.63
C LEU A 468 0.02 -14.10 22.92
N ILE A 469 -0.14 -15.43 22.95
CA ILE A 469 -1.36 -16.13 23.36
C ILE A 469 -1.03 -16.87 24.65
N ALA A 470 -1.53 -16.35 25.77
CA ALA A 470 -1.28 -16.90 27.09
C ALA A 470 -2.54 -17.54 27.67
N GLY A 471 -2.50 -18.84 27.95
CA GLY A 471 -3.65 -19.60 28.45
C GLY A 471 -3.46 -20.09 29.89
N THR A 472 -4.54 -20.31 30.63
CA THR A 472 -4.45 -21.10 31.88
C THR A 472 -3.97 -22.52 31.56
N PRO A 473 -3.21 -23.20 32.43
CA PRO A 473 -2.63 -24.51 32.09
C PRO A 473 -3.66 -25.58 31.64
N ASP A 474 -4.88 -25.53 32.16
CA ASP A 474 -5.98 -26.45 31.84
C ASP A 474 -6.53 -26.29 30.40
N VAL A 475 -6.38 -25.10 29.81
CA VAL A 475 -6.86 -24.79 28.45
C VAL A 475 -6.17 -25.62 27.38
N PHE A 476 -4.87 -25.87 27.54
CA PHE A 476 -4.09 -26.61 26.56
C PHE A 476 -4.36 -28.12 26.57
N GLY A 477 -5.17 -28.63 27.51
CA GLY A 477 -5.65 -30.01 27.53
C GLY A 477 -6.94 -30.25 26.73
N ARG A 478 -7.58 -29.19 26.19
CA ARG A 478 -8.90 -29.27 25.55
C ARG A 478 -8.82 -29.04 24.03
N LYS A 479 -9.75 -29.63 23.27
CA LYS A 479 -9.86 -29.45 21.81
C LYS A 479 -10.62 -28.15 21.52
N PRO A 480 -10.19 -27.31 20.55
CA PRO A 480 -11.05 -26.26 20.00
C PRO A 480 -12.28 -26.92 19.35
N SER A 481 -13.49 -26.43 19.65
CA SER A 481 -14.73 -26.94 19.06
C SER A 481 -14.78 -26.62 17.56
N ASN A 482 -14.80 -27.65 16.72
CA ASN A 482 -15.20 -27.50 15.32
C ASN A 482 -16.72 -27.39 15.30
N GLY A 483 -17.25 -26.25 14.87
CA GLY A 483 -18.61 -26.03 14.36
C GLY A 483 -19.76 -26.76 15.06
N ASP A 484 -20.65 -25.97 15.65
CA ASP A 484 -21.98 -26.35 16.18
C ASP A 484 -22.00 -26.85 17.65
N GLU A 485 -21.50 -25.99 18.54
CA GLU A 485 -22.05 -25.65 19.87
C GLU A 485 -21.12 -24.54 20.41
N SER A 486 -21.67 -23.55 21.12
CA SER A 486 -21.07 -22.24 21.40
C SER A 486 -19.59 -22.30 21.82
N LEU A 487 -18.71 -21.66 21.03
CA LEU A 487 -17.33 -21.35 21.43
C LEU A 487 -17.28 -20.64 22.80
N GLY A 488 -18.37 -19.98 23.20
CA GLY A 488 -18.47 -19.19 24.42
C GLY A 488 -18.83 -19.93 25.72
N ASP A 489 -19.01 -21.25 25.70
CA ASP A 489 -19.34 -21.99 26.94
C ASP A 489 -18.11 -22.47 27.72
N TYR A 490 -16.90 -22.45 27.14
CA TYR A 490 -15.71 -23.07 27.77
C TYR A 490 -14.41 -22.26 27.73
N HIS A 491 -14.33 -21.19 26.93
CA HIS A 491 -13.10 -20.39 26.78
C HIS A 491 -13.40 -18.90 26.76
N TYR A 492 -12.68 -18.12 27.57
CA TYR A 492 -12.78 -16.67 27.57
C TYR A 492 -11.59 -16.08 26.81
N PHE A 493 -11.85 -15.39 25.70
CA PHE A 493 -10.80 -14.65 25.00
C PHE A 493 -10.73 -13.24 25.54
N VAL A 494 -9.56 -12.89 26.04
CA VAL A 494 -9.27 -11.60 26.63
C VAL A 494 -8.21 -10.92 25.78
N TYR A 495 -8.64 -9.94 24.99
CA TYR A 495 -7.73 -9.21 24.12
C TYR A 495 -7.15 -8.01 24.84
N LEU A 496 -5.82 -7.93 24.86
CA LEU A 496 -5.04 -6.82 25.38
C LEU A 496 -4.68 -5.93 24.18
N THR A 497 -5.65 -5.13 23.74
CA THR A 497 -5.42 -4.14 22.69
C THR A 497 -4.94 -2.86 23.33
N SER A 498 -3.72 -2.46 22.98
CA SER A 498 -2.98 -1.39 23.66
C SER A 498 -3.84 -0.15 23.97
N ILE A 499 -3.64 0.38 25.19
CA ILE A 499 -4.30 1.52 25.88
C ILE A 499 -5.52 1.12 26.73
N LYS A 500 -5.23 0.76 28.00
CA LYS A 500 -6.17 0.87 29.13
C LYS A 500 -7.46 0.04 29.07
N ARG A 501 -7.63 -0.86 28.11
CA ARG A 501 -8.82 -1.71 28.03
C ARG A 501 -8.44 -3.16 27.85
N VAL A 502 -9.12 -3.98 28.63
CA VAL A 502 -9.13 -5.42 28.50
C VAL A 502 -10.52 -5.78 28.02
N VAL A 503 -10.64 -6.38 26.84
CA VAL A 503 -11.95 -6.81 26.32
C VAL A 503 -12.06 -8.31 26.48
N ALA A 504 -12.93 -8.74 27.40
CA ALA A 504 -13.28 -10.13 27.60
C ALA A 504 -14.47 -10.49 26.70
N PHE A 505 -14.27 -11.50 25.87
CA PHE A 505 -15.33 -12.16 25.12
C PHE A 505 -15.67 -13.48 25.83
N GLY A 506 -16.96 -13.63 26.13
CA GLY A 506 -17.58 -14.88 26.56
C GLY A 506 -18.02 -15.63 25.33
#